data_AF-A0AAU6T6A1-F1
#
_entry.id   AF-A0AAU6T6A1-F1
#
_cell.length_a   1.000
_cell.length_b   1.000
_cell.length_c   1.000
_cell.angle_alpha   90.00
_cell.angle_beta   90.00
_cell.angle_gamma   90.00
#
_symmetry.space_group_name_H-M   'P 1'
#
loop_
_entity.id
_entity.type
_entity.pdbx_description
1 polymer ?
#
loop_
_entity_poly.entity_id
_entity_poly.type
_entity_poly.pdbx_seq_one_letter_code
_entity_poly.pdbx_strand_id
1 'polypeptide(L)'
;MNKLITALALALALTGCGSDPINRDLGDPRQAAKGMELNWLVARMTDQLMERKSLTTLTEPIAVASFVDLDTLQDTNWMGQQIEESFIYELNRRGEVVVDFKLTGSIKVTPQGDFVLSRNYKELSSRLPISRILVGTFSRNKQGILVNARIIDMRTKMVETTAQSLVPQQYLVGANNSFGRASINRGYLMRGSQVGPSGHLVNLTP
;
A
#
# COMPACT_ATOMS: atom_id res chain seq x y z
N MET A 1 -29.53 -49.57 32.86
CA MET A 1 -29.01 -48.32 33.45
C MET A 1 -28.12 -47.61 32.43
N ASN A 2 -28.69 -47.04 31.36
CA ASN A 2 -27.93 -46.46 30.24
C ASN A 2 -28.39 -45.03 29.94
N LYS A 3 -28.41 -44.16 30.95
CA LYS A 3 -28.74 -42.73 30.78
C LYS A 3 -27.55 -41.78 31.02
N LEU A 4 -26.35 -42.32 31.25
CA LEU A 4 -25.15 -41.54 31.56
C LEU A 4 -24.22 -41.30 30.37
N ILE A 5 -24.49 -41.88 29.19
CA ILE A 5 -23.59 -41.79 28.03
C ILE A 5 -24.00 -40.68 27.05
N THR A 6 -25.23 -40.16 27.13
CA THR A 6 -25.74 -39.15 26.20
C THR A 6 -25.52 -37.68 26.62
N ALA A 7 -24.83 -37.42 27.73
CA ALA A 7 -24.57 -36.05 28.20
C ALA A 7 -23.21 -35.48 27.75
N LEU A 8 -22.32 -36.28 27.14
CA LEU A 8 -20.98 -35.83 26.76
C LEU A 8 -20.87 -35.29 25.32
N ALA A 9 -21.96 -35.35 24.54
CA ALA A 9 -21.98 -34.85 23.16
C ALA A 9 -22.24 -33.34 23.02
N LEU A 10 -22.50 -32.61 24.13
CA LEU A 10 -22.91 -31.21 24.11
C LEU A 10 -21.81 -30.20 24.47
N ALA A 11 -20.56 -30.64 24.68
CA ALA A 11 -19.44 -29.77 25.05
C ALA A 11 -18.42 -29.51 23.92
N LEU A 12 -18.70 -29.94 22.68
CA LEU A 12 -17.81 -29.74 21.52
C LEU A 12 -18.29 -28.69 20.51
N ALA A 13 -19.28 -27.87 20.88
CA ALA A 13 -19.45 -26.57 20.22
C ALA A 13 -18.33 -25.63 20.70
N LEU A 14 -17.08 -25.95 20.34
CA LEU A 14 -16.02 -24.95 20.22
C LEU A 14 -16.50 -23.98 19.16
N THR A 15 -17.25 -22.96 19.58
CA THR A 15 -17.38 -21.71 18.85
C THR A 15 -15.96 -21.17 18.75
N GLY A 16 -15.24 -21.62 17.72
CA GLY A 16 -14.06 -20.94 17.21
C GLY A 16 -14.53 -19.61 16.66
N CYS A 17 -14.75 -18.63 17.53
CA CYS A 17 -14.78 -17.24 17.14
C CYS A 17 -13.37 -16.91 16.66
N GLY A 18 -13.12 -17.15 15.37
CA GLY A 18 -12.04 -16.48 14.67
C GLY A 18 -12.37 -14.99 14.70
N SER A 19 -11.85 -14.26 15.68
CA SER A 19 -11.95 -12.81 15.71
C SER A 19 -11.28 -12.26 14.46
N ASP A 20 -12.03 -11.59 13.58
CA ASP A 20 -11.48 -10.86 12.45
C ASP A 20 -10.59 -9.74 13.02
N PRO A 21 -9.25 -9.77 12.85
CA PRO A 21 -8.38 -8.75 13.42
C PRO A 21 -8.56 -7.39 12.73
N ILE A 22 -9.24 -7.34 11.58
CA ILE A 22 -9.74 -6.11 10.98
C ILE A 22 -11.16 -5.87 11.48
N ASN A 23 -11.35 -4.79 12.25
CA ASN A 23 -12.68 -4.36 12.65
C ASN A 23 -13.36 -3.64 11.47
N ARG A 24 -14.16 -4.40 10.73
CA ARG A 24 -14.90 -3.94 9.54
C ARG A 24 -16.03 -2.95 9.84
N ASP A 25 -16.41 -2.79 11.10
CA ASP A 25 -17.40 -1.81 11.54
C ASP A 25 -16.77 -0.42 11.73
N LEU A 26 -15.43 -0.32 11.70
CA LEU A 26 -14.69 0.93 11.77
C LEU A 26 -14.19 1.33 10.37
N GLY A 27 -14.42 2.59 9.97
CA GLY A 27 -13.93 3.15 8.69
C GLY A 27 -15.00 3.27 7.61
N ASP A 28 -14.58 3.42 6.34
CA ASP A 28 -15.51 3.52 5.21
C ASP A 28 -16.12 2.14 4.87
N PRO A 29 -17.46 1.99 4.89
CA PRO A 29 -18.12 0.74 4.54
C PRO A 29 -17.76 0.18 3.16
N ARG A 30 -17.36 1.04 2.21
CA ARG A 30 -16.91 0.63 0.86
C ARG A 30 -15.62 -0.20 0.89
N GLN A 31 -14.84 -0.10 1.96
CA GLN A 31 -13.55 -0.75 2.12
C GLN A 31 -13.60 -1.92 3.09
N ALA A 32 -14.73 -2.15 3.75
CA ALA A 32 -14.98 -3.28 4.63
C ALA A 32 -15.17 -4.62 3.87
N ALA A 33 -15.05 -4.62 2.54
CA ALA A 33 -15.22 -5.81 1.71
C ALA A 33 -14.03 -6.78 1.84
N LYS A 34 -14.31 -8.09 1.74
CA LYS A 34 -13.29 -9.13 1.59
C LYS A 34 -12.51 -8.89 0.30
N GLY A 35 -11.19 -8.88 0.36
CA GLY A 35 -10.34 -8.50 -0.76
C GLY A 35 -9.84 -7.04 -0.71
N MET A 36 -10.31 -6.21 0.23
CA MET A 36 -9.89 -4.81 0.40
C MET A 36 -9.10 -4.57 1.69
N GLU A 37 -8.61 -5.64 2.33
CA GLU A 37 -7.99 -5.59 3.65
C GLU A 37 -6.79 -4.62 3.70
N LEU A 38 -5.98 -4.59 2.64
CA LEU A 38 -4.85 -3.66 2.53
C LEU A 38 -5.31 -2.21 2.40
N ASN A 39 -6.32 -1.95 1.57
CA ASN A 39 -6.88 -0.62 1.38
C ASN A 39 -7.50 -0.09 2.68
N TRP A 40 -8.27 -0.93 3.38
CA TRP A 40 -8.85 -0.58 4.68
C TRP A 40 -7.76 -0.20 5.69
N LEU A 41 -6.67 -0.98 5.74
CA LEU A 41 -5.54 -0.69 6.62
C LEU A 41 -4.87 0.64 6.27
N VAL A 42 -4.66 0.90 4.98
CA VAL A 42 -4.08 2.17 4.49
C VAL A 42 -5.02 3.35 4.77
N ALA A 43 -6.33 3.18 4.65
CA ALA A 43 -7.30 4.20 5.03
C ALA A 43 -7.20 4.55 6.52
N ARG A 44 -7.08 3.55 7.38
CA ARG A 44 -6.92 3.77 8.82
C ARG A 44 -5.58 4.44 9.16
N MET A 45 -4.50 4.05 8.47
CA MET A 45 -3.22 4.76 8.59
C MET A 45 -3.33 6.20 8.09
N THR A 46 -4.09 6.45 7.04
CA THR A 46 -4.31 7.81 6.53
C THR A 46 -5.07 8.65 7.56
N ASP A 47 -6.06 8.08 8.26
CA ASP A 47 -6.72 8.78 9.36
C ASP A 47 -5.71 9.22 10.44
N GLN A 48 -4.80 8.33 10.85
CA GLN A 48 -3.72 8.66 11.80
C GLN A 48 -2.82 9.80 11.27
N LEU A 49 -2.45 9.77 9.99
CA LEU A 49 -1.66 10.85 9.39
C LEU A 49 -2.40 12.18 9.46
N MET A 50 -3.72 12.17 9.31
CA MET A 50 -4.56 13.37 9.32
C MET A 50 -4.92 13.88 10.72
N GLU A 51 -4.68 13.11 11.79
CA GLU A 51 -4.97 13.53 13.18
C GLU A 51 -4.19 14.80 13.60
N ARG A 52 -2.96 14.95 13.10
CA ARG A 52 -2.08 16.11 13.38
C ARG A 52 -1.99 17.09 12.22
N LYS A 53 -2.98 17.06 11.32
CA LYS A 53 -3.00 17.86 10.10
C LYS A 53 -3.03 19.36 10.41
N SER A 54 -2.07 20.11 9.88
CA SER A 54 -2.14 21.57 9.85
C SER A 54 -3.02 22.01 8.68
N LEU A 55 -3.91 22.98 8.91
CA LEU A 55 -4.71 23.58 7.83
C LEU A 55 -3.83 24.32 6.81
N THR A 56 -2.62 24.74 7.19
CA THR A 56 -1.69 25.46 6.30
C THR A 56 -1.04 24.56 5.25
N THR A 57 -0.96 23.25 5.48
CA THR A 57 -0.27 22.32 4.58
C THR A 57 -1.21 21.69 3.55
N LEU A 58 -2.52 21.97 3.61
CA LEU A 58 -3.54 21.39 2.72
C LEU A 58 -3.28 21.62 1.23
N THR A 59 -2.66 22.76 0.90
CA THR A 59 -2.37 23.17 -0.48
C THR A 59 -0.96 22.79 -0.93
N GLU A 60 -0.13 22.26 -0.02
CA GLU A 60 1.24 21.91 -0.34
C GLU A 60 1.29 20.55 -1.04
N PRO A 61 1.82 20.45 -2.26
CA PRO A 61 1.73 19.19 -2.99
C PRO A 61 2.58 18.09 -2.34
N ILE A 62 1.98 16.90 -2.19
CA ILE A 62 2.58 15.72 -1.58
C ILE A 62 2.85 14.62 -2.62
N ALA A 63 4.05 14.06 -2.63
CA ALA A 63 4.35 12.84 -3.37
C ALA A 63 4.29 11.61 -2.45
N VAL A 64 4.00 10.44 -3.00
CA VAL A 64 3.99 9.17 -2.25
C VAL A 64 5.03 8.24 -2.85
N ALA A 65 6.04 7.85 -2.07
CA ALA A 65 7.05 6.88 -2.53
C ALA A 65 6.61 5.44 -2.25
N SER A 66 7.17 4.50 -3.02
CA SER A 66 7.00 3.07 -2.74
C SER A 66 7.47 2.73 -1.32
N PHE A 67 6.72 1.87 -0.64
CA PHE A 67 7.13 1.38 0.67
C PHE A 67 8.23 0.34 0.51
N VAL A 68 9.24 0.39 1.38
CA VAL A 68 10.45 -0.43 1.28
C VAL A 68 10.66 -1.31 2.51
N ASP A 69 11.50 -2.33 2.38
CA ASP A 69 11.97 -3.12 3.52
C ASP A 69 12.70 -2.21 4.51
N LEU A 70 12.36 -2.31 5.80
CA LEU A 70 12.97 -1.53 6.86
C LEU A 70 14.48 -1.79 7.00
N ASP A 71 14.93 -3.02 6.72
CA ASP A 71 16.33 -3.40 6.87
C ASP A 71 17.21 -2.83 5.76
N THR A 72 16.69 -2.79 4.52
CA THR A 72 17.48 -2.37 3.34
C THR A 72 17.23 -0.93 2.92
N LEU A 73 16.04 -0.40 3.21
CA LEU A 73 15.56 0.94 2.81
C LEU A 73 15.57 1.21 1.29
N GLN A 74 15.81 0.17 0.48
CA GLN A 74 15.98 0.28 -0.97
C GLN A 74 15.12 -0.74 -1.72
N ASP A 75 14.75 -1.84 -1.08
CA ASP A 75 13.99 -2.90 -1.73
C ASP A 75 12.49 -2.73 -1.49
N THR A 76 11.72 -2.66 -2.57
CA THR A 76 10.26 -2.71 -2.54
C THR A 76 9.76 -4.01 -3.18
N ASN A 77 8.49 -4.33 -2.95
CA ASN A 77 7.80 -5.42 -3.61
C ASN A 77 6.41 -4.93 -4.05
N TRP A 78 5.66 -5.78 -4.73
CA TRP A 78 4.32 -5.41 -5.20
C TRP A 78 3.39 -4.96 -4.05
N MET A 79 3.56 -5.45 -2.82
CA MET A 79 2.75 -5.03 -1.67
C MET A 79 3.12 -3.60 -1.27
N GLY A 80 4.41 -3.28 -1.24
CA GLY A 80 4.88 -1.91 -1.02
C GLY A 80 4.41 -0.93 -2.11
N GLN A 81 4.34 -1.39 -3.36
CA GLN A 81 3.76 -0.63 -4.47
C GLN A 81 2.25 -0.49 -4.33
N GLN A 82 1.52 -1.54 -3.93
CA GLN A 82 0.08 -1.47 -3.72
C GLN A 82 -0.29 -0.53 -2.57
N ILE A 83 0.49 -0.53 -1.49
CA ILE A 83 0.33 0.40 -0.37
C ILE A 83 0.51 1.85 -0.84
N GLU A 84 1.52 2.13 -1.65
CA GLU A 84 1.75 3.44 -2.27
C GLU A 84 0.52 3.90 -3.08
N GLU A 85 0.00 3.05 -3.97
CA GLU A 85 -1.20 3.37 -4.76
C GLU A 85 -2.43 3.60 -3.88
N SER A 86 -2.59 2.80 -2.82
CA SER A 86 -3.66 3.00 -1.83
C SER A 86 -3.50 4.34 -1.09
N PHE A 87 -2.29 4.77 -0.74
CA PHE A 87 -2.08 6.08 -0.11
C PHE A 87 -2.37 7.23 -1.07
N ILE A 88 -2.00 7.13 -2.34
CA ILE A 88 -2.38 8.12 -3.37
C ILE A 88 -3.90 8.28 -3.39
N TYR A 89 -4.64 7.18 -3.41
CA TYR A 89 -6.10 7.18 -3.37
C TYR A 89 -6.66 7.82 -2.09
N GLU A 90 -6.19 7.38 -0.91
CA GLU A 90 -6.73 7.83 0.38
C GLU A 90 -6.42 9.32 0.67
N LEU A 91 -5.23 9.78 0.28
CA LEU A 91 -4.83 11.19 0.40
C LEU A 91 -5.67 12.07 -0.53
N ASN A 92 -5.78 11.70 -1.81
CA ASN A 92 -6.54 12.47 -2.79
C ASN A 92 -8.03 12.57 -2.39
N ARG A 93 -8.64 11.46 -1.94
CA ARG A 93 -10.03 11.45 -1.48
C ARG A 93 -10.27 12.35 -0.27
N ARG A 94 -9.24 12.60 0.55
CA ARG A 94 -9.28 13.50 1.71
C ARG A 94 -8.84 14.94 1.39
N GLY A 95 -8.72 15.27 0.10
CA GLY A 95 -8.45 16.62 -0.38
C GLY A 95 -6.98 17.04 -0.37
N GLU A 96 -6.04 16.09 -0.18
CA GLU A 96 -4.62 16.38 -0.38
C GLU A 96 -4.30 16.56 -1.87
N VAL A 97 -3.42 17.53 -2.17
CA VAL A 97 -2.88 17.71 -3.51
C VAL A 97 -1.76 16.70 -3.74
N VAL A 98 -2.07 15.57 -4.37
CA VAL A 98 -1.10 14.50 -4.62
C VAL A 98 -0.41 14.69 -5.98
N VAL A 99 0.92 14.63 -5.98
CA VAL A 99 1.74 14.65 -7.20
C VAL A 99 2.17 13.23 -7.54
N ASP A 100 1.71 12.73 -8.69
CA ASP A 100 2.24 11.48 -9.25
C ASP A 100 3.49 11.76 -10.09
N PHE A 101 4.65 11.65 -9.44
CA PHE A 101 5.95 11.89 -10.08
C PHE A 101 6.36 10.81 -11.08
N LYS A 102 5.62 9.69 -11.18
CA LYS A 102 5.88 8.63 -12.17
C LYS A 102 5.36 9.01 -13.56
N LEU A 103 4.54 10.06 -13.67
CA LEU A 103 4.05 10.58 -14.93
C LEU A 103 5.21 11.18 -15.74
N THR A 104 5.44 10.65 -16.94
CA THR A 104 6.57 11.02 -17.80
C THR A 104 6.37 12.33 -18.56
N GLY A 105 5.13 12.83 -18.62
CA GLY A 105 4.74 13.98 -19.46
C GLY A 105 4.59 13.65 -20.95
N SER A 106 4.74 12.39 -21.34
CA SER A 106 4.54 11.92 -22.72
C SER A 106 3.75 10.62 -22.77
N ILE A 107 3.02 10.40 -23.86
CA ILE A 107 2.34 9.13 -24.13
C ILE A 107 3.25 8.29 -25.02
N LYS A 108 3.67 7.13 -24.51
CA LYS A 108 4.30 6.08 -25.30
C LYS A 108 3.22 5.20 -25.90
N VAL A 109 2.96 5.37 -27.19
CA VAL A 109 1.97 4.61 -27.95
C VAL A 109 2.62 3.32 -28.47
N THR A 110 2.02 2.17 -28.16
CA THR A 110 2.49 0.84 -28.58
C THR A 110 1.33 -0.05 -29.03
N PRO A 111 1.57 -1.15 -29.76
CA PRO A 111 0.52 -2.11 -30.07
C PRO A 111 -0.13 -2.77 -28.84
N GLN A 112 0.52 -2.73 -27.68
CA GLN A 112 0.02 -3.30 -26.42
C GLN A 112 -0.78 -2.30 -25.59
N GLY A 113 -0.84 -1.03 -26.01
CA GLY A 113 -1.52 0.06 -25.31
C GLY A 113 -0.66 1.32 -25.19
N ASP A 114 -1.23 2.30 -24.50
CA ASP A 114 -0.66 3.62 -24.28
C ASP A 114 -0.16 3.75 -22.85
N PHE A 115 1.11 4.14 -22.70
CA PHE A 115 1.79 4.19 -21.40
C PHE A 115 2.29 5.60 -21.10
N VAL A 116 1.92 6.11 -19.93
CA VAL A 116 2.31 7.45 -19.44
C VAL A 116 3.11 7.42 -18.14
N LEU A 117 3.20 6.25 -17.50
CA LEU A 117 3.91 6.05 -16.25
C LEU A 117 5.24 5.35 -16.50
N SER A 118 6.28 5.77 -15.77
CA SER A 118 7.57 5.11 -15.79
C SER A 118 8.19 5.03 -14.39
N ARG A 119 9.07 4.05 -14.22
CA ARG A 119 9.98 3.96 -13.06
C ARG A 119 11.41 4.34 -13.44
N ASN A 120 11.67 4.60 -14.72
CA ASN A 120 12.98 5.04 -15.18
C ASN A 120 13.16 6.53 -14.87
N TYR A 121 14.01 6.87 -13.91
CA TYR A 121 14.24 8.26 -13.50
C TYR A 121 14.66 9.19 -14.64
N LYS A 122 15.22 8.65 -15.74
CA LYS A 122 15.59 9.43 -16.94
C LYS A 122 14.38 9.88 -17.76
N GLU A 123 13.24 9.23 -17.59
CA GLU A 123 11.97 9.55 -18.25
C GLU A 123 11.05 10.43 -17.40
N LEU A 124 11.43 10.69 -16.14
CA LEU A 124 10.62 11.49 -15.22
C LEU A 124 10.98 12.97 -15.32
N SER A 125 10.00 13.83 -15.01
CA SER A 125 10.21 15.26 -15.00
C SER A 125 11.27 15.67 -13.96
N SER A 126 12.24 16.47 -14.38
CA SER A 126 13.34 16.93 -13.51
C SER A 126 12.91 17.98 -12.49
N ARG A 127 11.75 18.61 -12.67
CA ARG A 127 11.19 19.63 -11.80
C ARG A 127 9.73 19.30 -11.52
N LEU A 128 9.44 19.05 -10.26
CA LEU A 128 8.08 18.83 -9.76
C LEU A 128 7.87 19.70 -8.52
N PRO A 129 6.67 20.28 -8.34
CA PRO A 129 6.39 21.15 -7.20
C PRO A 129 6.08 20.32 -5.93
N ILE A 130 6.98 19.42 -5.53
CA ILE A 130 6.79 18.53 -4.38
C ILE A 130 7.35 19.21 -3.13
N SER A 131 6.48 19.57 -2.20
CA SER A 131 6.87 20.18 -0.91
C SER A 131 6.96 19.14 0.20
N ARG A 132 6.13 18.10 0.13
CA ARG A 132 6.02 17.05 1.14
C ARG A 132 6.14 15.68 0.50
N ILE A 133 6.64 14.71 1.25
CA ILE A 133 6.72 13.32 0.79
C ILE A 133 6.18 12.36 1.84
N LEU A 134 5.26 11.49 1.44
CA LEU A 134 4.90 10.31 2.21
C LEU A 134 5.87 9.19 1.85
N VAL A 135 6.58 8.69 2.85
CA VAL A 135 7.44 7.51 2.73
C VAL A 135 7.02 6.48 3.76
N GLY A 136 7.39 5.22 3.51
CA GLY A 136 7.12 4.18 4.47
C GLY A 136 8.02 2.96 4.35
N THR A 137 8.04 2.20 5.43
CA THR A 137 8.86 1.01 5.59
C THR A 137 8.00 -0.13 6.11
N PHE A 138 8.25 -1.35 5.67
CA PHE A 138 7.66 -2.55 6.24
C PHE A 138 8.72 -3.47 6.82
N SER A 139 8.37 -4.17 7.91
CA SER A 139 9.21 -5.20 8.52
C SER A 139 8.36 -6.40 8.91
N ARG A 140 8.92 -7.61 8.89
CA ARG A 140 8.20 -8.83 9.19
C ARG A 140 8.56 -9.35 10.58
N ASN A 141 7.55 -9.77 11.34
CA ASN A 141 7.72 -10.50 12.59
C ASN A 141 6.76 -11.71 12.64
N LYS A 142 6.68 -12.39 13.79
CA LYS A 142 5.81 -13.56 13.97
C LYS A 142 4.31 -13.23 13.90
N GLN A 143 3.92 -11.98 14.16
CA GLN A 143 2.53 -11.54 14.16
C GLN A 143 2.06 -11.11 12.76
N GLY A 144 2.98 -10.70 11.89
CA GLY A 144 2.68 -10.29 10.52
C GLY A 144 3.70 -9.31 9.97
N ILE A 145 3.23 -8.34 9.18
CA ILE A 145 4.05 -7.26 8.62
C ILE A 145 3.69 -5.94 9.30
N LEU A 146 4.64 -5.33 9.99
CA LEU A 146 4.51 -3.99 10.55
C LEU A 146 4.82 -2.96 9.47
N VAL A 147 3.87 -2.08 9.18
CA VAL A 147 3.97 -1.01 8.19
C VAL A 147 4.06 0.32 8.93
N ASN A 148 5.09 1.10 8.62
CA ASN A 148 5.27 2.46 9.12
C ASN A 148 5.16 3.44 7.96
N ALA A 149 4.46 4.54 8.17
CA ALA A 149 4.37 5.66 7.23
C ALA A 149 4.71 6.97 7.95
N ARG A 150 5.28 7.91 7.22
CA ARG A 150 5.55 9.26 7.70
C ARG A 150 5.47 10.27 6.56
N ILE A 151 4.91 11.44 6.84
CA ILE A 151 4.98 12.60 5.96
C ILE A 151 6.14 13.48 6.41
N ILE A 152 6.99 13.86 5.47
CA ILE A 152 8.21 14.62 5.70
C ILE A 152 8.16 15.90 4.86
N ASP A 153 8.47 17.04 5.48
CA ASP A 153 8.76 18.29 4.76
C ASP A 153 10.10 18.14 4.02
N MET A 154 10.09 18.27 2.70
CA MET A 154 11.26 18.04 1.84
C MET A 154 12.38 19.08 2.04
N ARG A 155 12.04 20.29 2.50
CA ARG A 155 12.98 21.39 2.74
C ARG A 155 13.65 21.27 4.10
N THR A 156 12.88 20.95 5.14
CA THR A 156 13.38 20.90 6.53
C THR A 156 13.80 19.51 6.98
N LYS A 157 13.37 18.46 6.24
CA LYS A 157 13.54 17.04 6.60
C LYS A 157 12.86 16.64 7.90
N MET A 158 11.97 17.48 8.43
CA MET A 158 11.23 17.19 9.65
C MET A 158 10.06 16.27 9.36
N VAL A 159 9.80 15.34 10.29
CA VAL A 159 8.60 14.49 10.26
C VAL A 159 7.41 15.31 10.76
N GLU A 160 6.41 15.50 9.90
CA GLU A 160 5.20 16.23 10.24
C GLU A 160 4.21 15.35 11.00
N THR A 161 3.99 14.14 10.49
CA THR A 161 3.03 13.19 11.00
C THR A 161 3.43 11.76 10.65
N THR A 162 2.92 10.79 11.41
CA THR A 162 3.28 9.38 11.33
C THR A 162 2.06 8.50 11.44
N ALA A 163 2.11 7.34 10.80
CA ALA A 163 1.13 6.29 10.98
C ALA A 163 1.80 4.93 11.05
N GLN A 164 1.15 4.00 11.75
CA GLN A 164 1.62 2.64 11.89
C GLN A 164 0.45 1.68 11.91
N SER A 165 0.62 0.53 11.25
CA SER A 165 -0.33 -0.56 11.34
C SER A 165 0.36 -1.91 11.15
N LEU A 166 -0.26 -2.96 11.66
CA LEU A 166 0.16 -4.34 11.48
C LEU A 166 -0.77 -4.98 10.46
N VAL A 167 -0.21 -5.60 9.42
CA VAL A 167 -0.91 -6.55 8.55
C VAL A 167 -0.77 -7.94 9.18
N PRO A 168 -1.83 -8.52 9.79
CA PRO A 168 -1.72 -9.80 10.46
C PRO A 168 -1.34 -10.95 9.52
N GLN A 169 -0.57 -11.91 10.03
CA GLN A 169 -0.07 -13.05 9.25
C GLN A 169 -1.18 -13.84 8.54
N GLN A 170 -2.38 -13.92 9.10
CA GLN A 170 -3.51 -14.63 8.51
C GLN A 170 -3.94 -14.10 7.13
N TYR A 171 -3.73 -12.81 6.85
CA TYR A 171 -4.05 -12.26 5.53
C TYR A 171 -2.89 -12.40 4.55
N LEU A 172 -1.70 -12.79 5.00
CA LEU A 172 -0.53 -12.94 4.13
C LEU A 172 -0.42 -14.34 3.51
N VAL A 173 -1.28 -15.28 3.93
CA VAL A 173 -1.20 -16.70 3.56
C VAL A 173 -2.38 -17.09 2.67
N GLY A 174 -2.08 -17.56 1.44
CA GLY A 174 -3.05 -18.12 0.50
C GLY A 174 -3.10 -17.41 -0.85
N ALA A 175 -3.37 -18.16 -1.92
CA ALA A 175 -3.48 -17.65 -3.29
C ALA A 175 -4.77 -16.85 -3.57
N ASN A 176 -5.66 -16.73 -2.57
CA ASN A 176 -7.03 -16.19 -2.71
C ASN A 176 -7.28 -14.93 -1.85
N ASN A 177 -6.24 -14.28 -1.33
CA ASN A 177 -6.34 -13.01 -0.61
C ASN A 177 -5.69 -11.88 -1.43
N SER A 178 -5.98 -10.62 -1.07
CA SER A 178 -5.40 -9.42 -1.70
C SER A 178 -3.88 -9.32 -1.55
N PHE A 179 -3.30 -10.20 -0.72
CA PHE A 179 -1.88 -10.36 -0.44
C PHE A 179 -1.23 -11.46 -1.30
N GLY A 180 -2.00 -12.06 -2.21
CA GLY A 180 -1.60 -13.13 -3.09
C GLY A 180 -0.43 -12.67 -3.95
N ARG A 181 0.74 -13.25 -3.69
CA ARG A 181 2.06 -12.98 -4.28
C ARG A 181 2.98 -12.06 -3.49
N ALA A 182 2.75 -11.75 -2.20
CA ALA A 182 3.74 -11.11 -1.28
C ALA A 182 5.08 -11.75 -1.57
N SER A 183 5.92 -11.12 -2.42
CA SER A 183 7.02 -11.86 -3.05
C SER A 183 7.98 -12.10 -1.91
N ILE A 184 8.00 -13.35 -1.44
CA ILE A 184 8.94 -13.83 -0.45
C ILE A 184 10.25 -13.92 -1.23
N ASN A 185 10.84 -12.78 -1.58
CA ASN A 185 12.10 -12.77 -2.28
C ASN A 185 13.24 -12.92 -1.25
N ARG A 186 13.21 -14.08 -0.58
CA ARG A 186 14.38 -14.77 -0.05
C ARG A 186 14.30 -16.20 -0.53
N GLY A 187 14.86 -16.41 -1.73
CA GLY A 187 15.10 -17.72 -2.33
C GLY A 187 14.04 -18.13 -3.34
N TYR A 188 14.20 -17.73 -4.61
CA TYR A 188 14.29 -18.61 -5.80
C TYR A 188 14.45 -17.73 -7.05
N LEU A 189 15.44 -18.06 -7.90
CA LEU A 189 15.70 -17.41 -9.18
C LEU A 189 14.59 -17.74 -10.19
N MET A 190 14.05 -16.73 -10.87
CA MET A 190 13.30 -16.93 -12.11
C MET A 190 13.89 -16.07 -13.22
N ARG A 191 14.25 -16.73 -14.31
CA ARG A 191 14.91 -16.25 -15.52
C ARG A 191 13.89 -16.04 -16.64
N GLY A 192 14.00 -14.90 -17.33
CA GLY A 192 13.45 -14.66 -18.66
C GLY A 192 12.05 -14.02 -18.65
N SER A 193 11.70 -13.12 -19.56
CA SER A 193 12.29 -12.81 -20.87
C SER A 193 11.89 -11.39 -21.29
N GLN A 194 12.80 -10.72 -21.99
CA GLN A 194 12.58 -9.41 -22.59
C GLN A 194 11.39 -9.44 -23.56
N VAL A 195 10.56 -8.38 -23.50
CA VAL A 195 9.70 -7.97 -24.60
C VAL A 195 9.81 -6.46 -24.69
N GLY A 196 10.44 -5.97 -25.76
CA GLY A 196 10.41 -4.56 -26.13
C GLY A 196 9.51 -4.36 -27.34
N PRO A 197 8.59 -3.38 -27.30
CA PRO A 197 8.01 -2.83 -28.52
C PRO A 197 8.61 -1.44 -28.78
N SER A 198 9.12 -1.26 -30.00
CA SER A 198 9.34 0.05 -30.60
C SER A 198 8.00 0.80 -30.65
N GLY A 199 7.83 1.73 -29.72
CA GLY A 199 6.69 2.65 -29.64
C GLY A 199 7.10 4.06 -30.01
N HIS A 200 6.14 4.88 -30.44
CA HIS A 200 6.35 6.30 -30.71
C HIS A 200 6.00 7.12 -29.48
N LEU A 201 6.80 8.14 -29.18
CA LEU A 201 6.55 9.07 -28.08
C LEU A 201 5.75 10.26 -28.60
N VAL A 202 4.66 10.60 -27.90
CA VAL A 202 3.85 11.79 -28.14
C VAL A 202 3.98 12.71 -26.93
N ASN A 203 4.45 13.94 -27.13
CA ASN A 203 4.62 14.89 -26.04
C ASN A 203 3.29 15.59 -25.70
N LEU A 204 2.98 15.76 -24.41
CA LEU A 204 1.71 16.32 -23.94
C LEU A 204 1.83 17.76 -23.41
N THR A 205 3.03 18.32 -23.35
CA THR A 205 3.19 19.76 -23.07
C THR A 205 2.85 20.58 -24.31
N PRO A 206 2.01 21.63 -24.20
CA PRO A 206 1.85 22.64 -25.25
C PRO A 206 3.14 23.41 -25.53
#